data_AF-A0A3N9UKW8-F1
#
_entry.id   AF-A0A3N9UKW8-F1
#
_cell.length_a   1.000
_cell.length_b   1.000
_cell.length_c   1.000
_cell.angle_alpha   90.00
_cell.angle_beta   90.00
_cell.angle_gamma   90.00
#
_symmetry.space_group_name_H-M   'P 1'
#
loop_
_entity.id
_entity.type
_entity.pdbx_description
1 polymer ?
#
loop_
_entity_poly.entity_id
_entity_poly.type
_entity_poly.pdbx_seq_one_letter_code
_entity_poly.pdbx_strand_id
1 'polypeptide(L)' 'MGKHVADLKDGVYVVKNGEMKAVQAPATGFGKTIISWEANKPTRAIHEYSEKL' A
#
# COMPACT_ATOMS: atom_id res chain seq x y z
N MET A 1 3.25 21.20 3.95
CA MET A 1 2.02 20.97 3.17
C MET A 1 1.99 19.52 2.74
N GLY A 2 0.95 18.76 3.09
CA GLY A 2 0.77 17.39 2.62
C GLY A 2 0.43 17.38 1.13
N LYS A 3 0.89 16.39 0.38
CA LYS A 3 0.54 16.23 -1.05
C LYS A 3 -0.95 15.89 -1.18
N HIS A 4 -1.67 16.55 -2.09
CA HIS A 4 -3.05 16.21 -2.37
C HIS A 4 -3.12 14.91 -3.18
N VAL A 5 -4.17 14.11 -2.94
CA VAL A 5 -4.37 12.83 -3.64
C VAL A 5 -4.47 13.02 -5.17
N ALA A 6 -5.00 14.16 -5.62
CA ALA A 6 -5.11 14.53 -7.02
C ALA A 6 -3.75 14.71 -7.74
N ASP A 7 -2.68 14.93 -6.98
CA ASP A 7 -1.33 15.13 -7.53
C ASP A 7 -0.51 13.83 -7.58
N LEU A 8 -1.09 12.71 -7.12
CA LEU A 8 -0.43 11.42 -7.07
C LEU A 8 -0.60 10.67 -8.38
N LYS A 9 0.45 9.97 -8.80
CA LYS A 9 0.34 8.98 -9.87
C LYS A 9 -0.45 7.78 -9.34
N ASP A 10 -1.18 7.10 -10.24
CA ASP A 10 -1.86 5.85 -9.91
C ASP A 10 -0.89 4.84 -9.29
N GLY A 11 -1.27 4.27 -8.15
CA GLY A 11 -0.41 3.35 -7.41
C GLY A 11 -0.89 3.09 -6.00
N VAL A 12 -0.12 2.30 -5.26
CA VAL A 12 -0.39 1.99 -3.84
C VAL A 12 0.50 2.87 -2.97
N TYR A 13 -0.09 3.51 -1.96
CA TYR A 13 0.61 4.37 -1.02
C TYR A 13 0.29 3.94 0.42
N VAL A 14 1.31 3.91 1.27
CA VAL A 14 1.15 3.69 2.71
C VAL A 14 1.23 5.04 3.41
N VAL A 15 0.16 5.38 4.14
CA VAL A 15 0.13 6.55 5.02
C VAL A 15 0.33 6.10 6.45
N LYS A 16 1.41 6.54 7.09
CA LYS A 16 1.75 6.21 8.47
C LYS A 16 2.39 7.41 9.15
N ASN A 17 1.92 7.76 10.35
CA ASN A 17 2.43 8.89 11.15
C ASN A 17 2.41 10.24 10.40
N GLY A 18 1.42 10.47 9.53
CA GLY A 18 1.33 11.67 8.71
C GLY A 18 2.28 11.71 7.50
N GLU A 19 3.12 10.68 7.33
CA GLU A 19 3.96 10.51 6.14
C GLU A 19 3.29 9.60 5.12
N MET A 20 3.39 9.96 3.85
CA MET A 20 2.94 9.14 2.72
C MET A 20 4.16 8.57 1.99
N LYS A 21 4.21 7.26 1.83
CA LYS A 21 5.27 6.55 1.09
C LYS A 21 4.66 5.71 -0.02
N ALA A 22 5.17 5.88 -1.24
CA ALA A 22 4.76 5.05 -2.38
C ALA A 22 5.26 3.61 -2.16
N VAL A 23 4.39 2.64 -2.39
CA VAL A 23 4.75 1.23 -2.38
C VAL A 23 5.29 0.89 -3.76
N GLN A 24 6.52 0.36 -3.79
CA GLN A 24 7.12 -0.07 -5.04
C GLN A 24 6.33 -1.24 -5.62
N ALA A 25 5.91 -1.12 -6.88
CA ALA A 25 5.32 -2.23 -7.59
C ALA A 25 6.33 -3.38 -7.71
N PRO A 26 5.89 -4.64 -7.60
CA PRO A 26 6.79 -5.76 -7.79
C PRO A 26 7.36 -5.75 -9.21
N ALA A 27 8.63 -6.16 -9.35
CA ALA A 27 9.33 -6.13 -10.63
C ALA A 27 8.66 -7.05 -11.68
N THR A 28 7.99 -8.12 -11.23
CA THR A 28 7.20 -9.04 -12.04
C THR A 28 5.95 -9.49 -11.25
N GLY A 29 4.98 -10.11 -11.93
CA GLY A 29 3.83 -10.75 -11.28
C GLY A 29 2.74 -9.80 -10.76
N PHE A 30 2.02 -10.21 -9.71
CA PHE A 30 0.93 -9.45 -9.09
C PHE A 30 1.30 -9.09 -7.64
N GLY A 31 0.88 -7.90 -7.20
CA GLY A 31 0.89 -7.52 -5.79
C GLY A 31 -0.43 -7.88 -5.13
N LYS A 32 -0.37 -8.47 -3.93
CA LYS A 32 -1.54 -8.78 -3.11
C LYS A 32 -1.40 -8.07 -1.77
N THR A 33 -2.42 -7.29 -1.41
CA THR A 33 -2.48 -6.63 -0.10
C THR A 33 -3.63 -7.23 0.71
N ILE A 34 -3.32 -7.69 1.92
CA ILE A 34 -4.29 -8.26 2.85
C ILE A 34 -4.41 -7.30 4.03
N ILE A 35 -5.61 -6.79 4.27
CA ILE A 35 -5.93 -5.94 5.42
C ILE A 35 -6.81 -6.75 6.38
N SER A 36 -6.32 -6.98 7.59
CA SER A 36 -7.09 -7.61 8.68
C SER A 36 -7.82 -6.55 9.48
N TRP A 37 -9.08 -6.82 9.81
CA TRP A 37 -9.97 -5.95 10.56
C TRP A 37 -10.45 -6.67 11.81
N GLU A 38 -10.44 -5.98 12.94
CA GLU A 38 -11.01 -6.46 14.19
C GLU A 38 -11.68 -5.28 14.92
N ALA A 39 -12.82 -5.51 15.57
CA ALA A 39 -13.55 -4.45 16.29
C ALA A 39 -13.75 -3.16 15.46
N ASN A 40 -14.09 -3.31 14.17
CA ASN A 40 -14.29 -2.22 13.21
C ASN A 40 -13.07 -1.32 12.95
N LYS A 41 -11.85 -1.79 13.27
CA LYS A 41 -10.60 -1.09 12.96
C LYS A 41 -9.62 -2.00 12.21
N PRO A 42 -8.83 -1.47 11.26
CA PRO A 42 -7.75 -2.22 10.65
C PRO A 42 -6.66 -2.49 11.69
N THR A 43 -6.22 -3.74 11.81
CA THR A 43 -5.21 -4.17 12.80
C THR A 43 -3.90 -4.59 12.16
N ARG A 44 -3.94 -5.09 10.92
CA ARG A 44 -2.76 -5.58 10.21
C ARG A 44 -2.87 -5.32 8.71
N ALA A 45 -1.74 -4.97 8.10
CA ALA A 45 -1.57 -4.93 6.65
C ALA A 45 -0.39 -5.82 6.26
N ILE A 46 -0.62 -6.76 5.34
CA ILE A 46 0.42 -7.61 4.76
C ILE A 46 0.48 -7.32 3.27
N HIS A 47 1.69 -7.16 2.74
CA HIS A 47 1.94 -7.00 1.32
C HIS A 47 2.73 -8.21 0.84
N GLU A 48 2.15 -8.96 -0.09
CA GLU A 48 2.74 -10.12 -0.74
C GLU A 48 2.97 -9.79 -2.22
N TYR A 49 4.05 -10.32 -2.78
CA TYR A 49 4.38 -10.15 -4.19
C TYR A 49 4.76 -11.49 -4.79
N SER A 50 4.29 -11.78 -6.00
CA SER A 50 4.75 -12.95 -6.75
C SER A 50 5.95 -12.57 -7.62
N GLU A 51 7.03 -13.36 -7.59
CA GLU A 51 8.10 -13.25 -8.57
C GLU A 51 7.83 -14.23 -9.73
N LYS A 52 8.09 -13.78 -10.96
CA LYS A 52 8.11 -14.67 -12.12
C LYS A 52 9.40 -15.49 -12.05
N LEU A 53 9.27 -16.82 -11.92
CA LEU A 53 10.38 -17.78 -12.02
C LEU A 53 11.09 -17.65 -13.37
#